data_AF-A0A7D5TCY1-F1
#
_entry.id   AF-A0A7D5TCY1-F1
#
_cell.length_a   1.000
_cell.length_b   1.000
_cell.length_c   1.000
_cell.angle_alpha   90.00
_cell.angle_beta   90.00
_cell.angle_gamma   90.00
#
_symmetry.space_group_name_H-M   'P 1'
#
loop_
_entity.id
_entity.type
_entity.pdbx_description
1 polymer ?
#
loop_
_entity_poly.entity_id
_entity_poly.type
_entity_poly.pdbx_seq_one_letter_code
_entity_poly.pdbx_strand_id
1 'polypeptide(L)'
;MKWRRTLTSDNENYPIGAPIPWPSDTPPAGYTLMQGQTFDKEKYPALAVAYPNGVIPDMRGWMIKGNPASGRTILSQEQDGVKSHAHTGTVSVTDLGRKNTSGFDYGSKETTVFDHGTKGTDVQGHHAHGGVPSRNHPWEIGGDNWTSFNYQEVGATDGAGEHAHSIYIGGHTHRVVIGAHNHYIDIGAHGHNVTINATGNSENTVKNVAFNYIVRLA
;
A
#
# COMPACT_ATOMS: atom_id res chain seq x y z
N MET A 1 -15.90 -63.73 53.26
CA MET A 1 -15.67 -62.27 53.42
C MET A 1 -16.96 -61.63 53.91
N LYS A 2 -17.00 -61.24 55.19
CA LYS A 2 -18.14 -60.49 55.75
C LYS A 2 -18.02 -59.04 55.27
N TRP A 3 -18.92 -58.61 54.41
CA TRP A 3 -19.09 -57.19 54.10
C TRP A 3 -19.49 -56.47 55.39
N ARG A 4 -18.58 -55.64 55.90
CA ARG A 4 -18.87 -54.76 57.03
C ARG A 4 -19.83 -53.68 56.54
N ARG A 5 -21.14 -53.92 56.67
CA ARG A 5 -22.13 -52.84 56.78
C ARG A 5 -21.91 -52.17 58.11
N THR A 6 -21.05 -51.16 58.12
CA THR A 6 -21.12 -50.12 59.14
C THR A 6 -21.31 -48.82 58.37
N LEU A 7 -22.56 -48.56 57.97
CA LEU A 7 -23.06 -47.20 58.01
C LEU A 7 -23.09 -46.89 59.51
N THR A 8 -21.97 -46.40 60.06
CA THR A 8 -21.99 -45.84 61.41
C THR A 8 -23.09 -44.80 61.42
N SER A 9 -23.90 -44.81 62.47
CA SER A 9 -24.91 -43.79 62.78
C SER A 9 -24.33 -42.37 62.82
N ASP A 10 -23.02 -42.26 62.81
CA ASP A 10 -22.28 -41.02 62.83
C ASP A 10 -21.75 -40.78 61.42
N ASN A 11 -22.48 -39.94 60.68
CA ASN A 11 -22.09 -39.31 59.43
C ASN A 11 -20.91 -38.33 59.68
N GLU A 12 -19.87 -38.80 60.36
CA GLU A 12 -18.75 -38.00 60.90
C GLU A 12 -17.61 -37.82 59.90
N ASN A 13 -17.56 -38.62 58.83
CA ASN A 13 -16.44 -38.57 57.88
C ASN A 13 -16.48 -37.39 56.89
N TYR A 14 -17.60 -36.66 56.81
CA TYR A 14 -17.71 -35.46 55.97
C TYR A 14 -18.40 -34.32 56.75
N PRO A 15 -17.68 -33.21 57.06
CA PRO A 15 -18.15 -32.23 58.02
C PRO A 15 -19.41 -31.50 57.56
N ILE A 16 -20.25 -31.10 58.52
CA ILE A 16 -21.40 -30.22 58.28
C ILE A 16 -20.90 -28.90 57.68
N GLY A 17 -21.60 -28.38 56.67
CA GLY A 17 -21.20 -27.19 55.94
C GLY A 17 -20.27 -27.44 54.74
N ALA A 18 -19.73 -28.64 54.54
CA ALA A 18 -18.96 -28.93 53.33
C ALA A 18 -19.89 -29.15 52.11
N PRO A 19 -19.62 -28.52 50.94
CA PRO A 19 -20.39 -28.74 49.71
C PRO A 19 -20.24 -30.17 49.19
N ILE A 20 -21.35 -30.82 48.85
CA ILE A 20 -21.38 -32.19 48.32
C ILE A 20 -21.94 -32.17 46.90
N PRO A 21 -21.24 -32.74 45.90
CA PRO A 21 -21.81 -32.91 44.57
C PRO A 21 -22.86 -34.02 44.58
N TRP A 22 -24.08 -33.69 44.16
CA TRP A 22 -25.24 -34.57 44.18
C TRP A 22 -25.80 -34.77 42.75
N PRO A 23 -25.99 -36.01 42.29
CA PRO A 23 -26.35 -36.32 40.90
C PRO A 23 -27.85 -36.21 40.60
N SER A 24 -28.67 -35.65 41.50
CA SER A 24 -30.13 -35.57 41.35
C SER A 24 -30.65 -34.18 41.76
N ASP A 25 -31.82 -33.80 41.27
CA ASP A 25 -32.46 -32.51 41.58
C ASP A 25 -33.07 -32.46 42.97
N THR A 26 -33.38 -33.62 43.55
CA THR A 26 -33.97 -33.70 44.89
C THR A 26 -32.89 -34.02 45.93
N PRO A 27 -32.58 -33.10 46.86
CA PRO A 27 -31.65 -33.39 47.95
C PRO A 27 -32.24 -34.44 48.91
N PRO A 28 -31.42 -35.32 49.49
CA PRO A 28 -31.87 -36.23 50.54
C PRO A 28 -32.36 -35.49 51.80
N ALA A 29 -33.15 -36.16 52.64
CA ALA A 29 -33.57 -35.62 53.93
C ALA A 29 -32.34 -35.21 54.78
N GLY A 30 -32.41 -34.02 55.40
CA GLY A 30 -31.29 -33.45 56.18
C GLY A 30 -30.29 -32.64 55.35
N TYR A 31 -30.49 -32.52 54.04
CA TYR A 31 -29.68 -31.72 53.13
C TYR A 31 -30.52 -30.64 52.45
N THR A 32 -29.85 -29.59 51.95
CA THR A 32 -30.47 -28.57 51.10
C THR A 32 -29.55 -28.23 49.93
N LEU A 33 -30.12 -27.75 48.82
CA LEU A 33 -29.34 -27.16 47.71
C LEU A 33 -28.60 -25.90 48.19
N MET A 34 -27.44 -25.61 47.61
CA MET A 34 -26.63 -24.43 47.92
C MET A 34 -26.92 -23.29 46.93
N GLN A 35 -27.88 -22.41 47.26
CA GLN A 35 -28.47 -21.44 46.33
C GLN A 35 -28.48 -20.00 46.87
N GLY A 36 -27.63 -19.68 47.86
CA GLY A 36 -27.57 -18.31 48.41
C GLY A 36 -28.59 -18.02 49.52
N GLN A 37 -29.32 -19.04 49.99
CA GLN A 37 -30.39 -18.86 50.98
C GLN A 37 -29.86 -18.65 52.40
N THR A 38 -30.61 -17.90 53.20
CA THR A 38 -30.38 -17.74 54.64
C THR A 38 -30.84 -18.98 55.42
N PHE A 39 -30.25 -19.23 56.59
CA PHE A 39 -30.70 -20.27 57.52
C PHE A 39 -30.74 -19.79 58.98
N ASP A 40 -31.54 -20.48 59.78
CA ASP A 40 -31.63 -20.24 61.22
C ASP A 40 -30.41 -20.85 61.95
N LYS A 41 -29.57 -19.98 62.53
CA LYS A 41 -28.35 -20.37 63.21
C LYS A 41 -28.60 -21.07 64.55
N GLU A 42 -29.72 -20.80 65.22
CA GLU A 42 -30.08 -21.45 66.49
C GLU A 42 -30.54 -22.88 66.23
N LYS A 43 -31.27 -23.09 65.14
CA LYS A 43 -31.71 -24.42 64.70
C LYS A 43 -30.56 -25.26 64.13
N TYR A 44 -29.60 -24.63 63.46
CA TYR A 44 -28.48 -25.32 62.80
C TYR A 44 -27.12 -24.79 63.30
N PRO A 45 -26.77 -25.01 64.58
CA PRO A 45 -25.57 -24.45 65.19
C PRO A 45 -24.28 -24.98 64.55
N ALA A 46 -24.24 -26.25 64.14
CA ALA A 46 -23.09 -26.82 63.45
C ALA A 46 -22.88 -26.21 62.06
N LEU A 47 -23.95 -25.90 61.33
CA LEU A 47 -23.86 -25.18 60.05
C LEU A 47 -23.42 -23.72 60.25
N ALA A 48 -23.83 -23.10 61.36
CA ALA A 48 -23.40 -21.74 61.74
C ALA A 48 -21.89 -21.65 62.04
N VAL A 49 -21.23 -22.76 62.43
CA VAL A 49 -19.76 -22.80 62.53
C VAL A 49 -19.12 -22.66 61.15
N ALA A 50 -19.67 -23.32 60.13
CA ALA A 50 -19.16 -23.25 58.75
C ALA A 50 -19.52 -21.92 58.06
N TYR A 51 -20.73 -21.40 58.31
CA TYR A 51 -21.26 -20.18 57.72
C TYR A 51 -21.76 -19.20 58.79
N PRO A 52 -20.87 -18.43 59.44
CA PRO A 52 -21.23 -17.57 60.58
C PRO A 52 -22.22 -16.44 60.25
N ASN A 53 -22.27 -16.04 58.98
CA ASN A 53 -23.21 -15.04 58.48
C ASN A 53 -24.65 -15.56 58.35
N GLY A 54 -24.90 -16.86 58.54
CA GLY A 54 -26.23 -17.44 58.40
C GLY A 54 -26.69 -17.57 56.94
N VAL A 55 -25.76 -17.57 55.98
CA VAL A 55 -26.05 -17.66 54.53
C VAL A 55 -25.28 -18.83 53.93
N ILE A 56 -25.99 -19.74 53.27
CA ILE A 56 -25.38 -20.81 52.47
C ILE A 56 -24.93 -20.19 51.13
N PRO A 57 -23.68 -20.39 50.67
CA PRO A 57 -23.23 -19.87 49.38
C PRO A 57 -24.10 -20.32 48.21
N ASP A 58 -24.27 -19.48 47.19
CA ASP A 58 -24.82 -19.90 45.89
C ASP A 58 -23.72 -20.56 45.08
N MET A 59 -23.86 -21.86 44.83
CA MET A 59 -22.86 -22.68 44.13
C MET A 59 -23.28 -23.02 42.70
N ARG A 60 -24.42 -22.50 42.21
CA ARG A 60 -24.86 -22.73 40.82
C ARG A 60 -23.88 -22.09 39.85
N GLY A 61 -23.37 -22.88 38.89
CA GLY A 61 -22.36 -22.43 37.92
C GLY A 61 -20.94 -22.29 38.47
N TRP A 62 -20.73 -22.48 39.78
CA TRP A 62 -19.42 -22.31 40.41
C TRP A 62 -18.64 -23.62 40.50
N MET A 63 -17.33 -23.54 40.29
CA MET A 63 -16.39 -24.63 40.55
C MET A 63 -15.61 -24.36 41.84
N ILE A 64 -15.42 -25.37 42.68
CA ILE A 64 -14.61 -25.23 43.89
C ILE A 64 -13.13 -25.20 43.51
N LYS A 65 -12.45 -24.12 43.91
CA LYS A 65 -10.99 -23.94 43.81
C LYS A 65 -10.42 -23.83 45.21
N GLY A 66 -9.30 -24.51 45.46
CA GLY A 66 -8.58 -24.37 46.73
C GLY A 66 -8.18 -22.91 46.97
N ASN A 67 -8.33 -22.44 48.22
CA ASN A 67 -7.94 -21.07 48.56
C ASN A 67 -6.44 -20.89 48.33
N PRO A 68 -6.00 -19.93 47.50
CA PRO A 68 -4.58 -19.70 47.30
C PRO A 68 -3.91 -19.22 48.60
N ALA A 69 -2.58 -19.33 48.64
CA ALA A 69 -1.78 -18.88 49.79
C ALA A 69 -1.96 -17.39 50.12
N SER A 70 -2.32 -16.57 49.13
CA SER A 70 -2.57 -15.14 49.29
C SER A 70 -3.49 -14.60 48.19
N GLY A 71 -3.98 -13.36 48.37
CA GLY A 71 -4.75 -12.64 47.36
C GLY A 71 -6.25 -12.96 47.31
N ARG A 72 -6.73 -13.89 48.14
CA ARG A 72 -8.16 -14.23 48.26
C ARG A 72 -8.55 -14.57 49.69
N THR A 73 -9.83 -14.39 49.97
CA THR A 73 -10.48 -14.82 51.22
C THR A 73 -11.37 -16.04 50.96
N ILE A 74 -11.65 -16.81 52.02
CA ILE A 74 -12.56 -17.96 51.97
C ILE A 74 -13.95 -17.52 51.49
N LEU A 75 -14.55 -18.29 50.58
CA LEU A 75 -15.82 -18.01 49.90
C LEU A 75 -15.84 -16.78 48.96
N SER A 76 -14.71 -16.13 48.70
CA SER A 76 -14.63 -15.14 47.62
C SER A 76 -14.90 -15.80 46.26
N GLN A 77 -15.56 -15.10 45.35
CA GLN A 77 -15.82 -15.55 43.97
C GLN A 77 -14.78 -14.97 43.01
N GLU A 78 -14.43 -15.73 41.97
CA GLU A 78 -13.51 -15.32 40.91
C GLU A 78 -14.13 -15.70 39.57
N GLN A 79 -14.36 -14.71 38.72
CA GLN A 79 -14.90 -14.93 37.37
C GLN A 79 -13.91 -15.72 36.51
N ASP A 80 -14.43 -16.38 35.50
CA ASP A 80 -13.64 -17.08 34.49
C ASP A 80 -12.80 -16.09 33.66
N GLY A 81 -11.71 -16.60 33.07
CA GLY A 81 -10.80 -15.75 32.31
C GLY A 81 -9.80 -16.56 31.50
N VAL A 82 -9.49 -16.06 30.31
CA VAL A 82 -8.45 -16.60 29.45
C VAL A 82 -7.10 -16.07 29.92
N LYS A 83 -6.10 -16.95 30.03
CA LYS A 83 -4.74 -16.54 30.36
C LYS A 83 -4.20 -15.59 29.28
N SER A 84 -3.46 -14.56 29.69
CA SER A 84 -2.75 -13.67 28.77
C SER A 84 -1.89 -14.48 27.78
N HIS A 85 -2.05 -14.19 26.49
CA HIS A 85 -1.37 -14.86 25.38
C HIS A 85 -1.30 -13.96 24.15
N ALA A 86 -0.54 -14.37 23.14
CA ALA A 86 -0.40 -13.69 21.86
C ALA A 86 -0.46 -14.70 20.70
N HIS A 87 -0.71 -14.20 19.49
CA HIS A 87 -0.71 -14.98 18.25
C HIS A 87 0.31 -14.40 17.28
N THR A 88 0.90 -15.24 16.43
CA THR A 88 1.60 -14.78 15.24
C THR A 88 0.60 -14.52 14.13
N GLY A 89 0.91 -13.58 13.24
CA GLY A 89 0.07 -13.25 12.09
C GLY A 89 0.94 -12.94 10.88
N THR A 90 0.42 -13.26 9.69
CA THR A 90 1.07 -12.94 8.41
C THR A 90 0.08 -12.21 7.51
N VAL A 91 0.59 -11.34 6.64
CA VAL A 91 -0.18 -10.65 5.61
C VAL A 91 0.25 -11.19 4.26
N SER A 92 -0.72 -11.57 3.42
CA SER A 92 -0.43 -12.06 2.07
C SER A 92 0.12 -10.94 1.18
N VAL A 93 1.07 -11.28 0.32
CA VAL A 93 1.58 -10.36 -0.69
C VAL A 93 0.46 -9.95 -1.64
N THR A 94 0.38 -8.66 -1.97
CA THR A 94 -0.59 -8.11 -2.92
C THR A 94 0.15 -7.44 -4.08
N ASP A 95 -0.06 -7.95 -5.30
CA ASP A 95 0.43 -7.31 -6.53
C ASP A 95 -0.57 -6.23 -6.99
N LEU A 96 -0.10 -4.99 -7.10
CA LEU A 96 -0.91 -3.84 -7.55
C LEU A 96 -0.99 -3.73 -9.09
N GLY A 97 -0.20 -4.53 -9.81
CA GLY A 97 -0.13 -4.59 -11.26
C GLY A 97 0.44 -3.33 -11.92
N ARG A 98 0.42 -3.31 -13.25
CA ARG A 98 0.90 -2.18 -14.07
C ARG A 98 -0.12 -1.06 -14.15
N LYS A 99 0.36 0.18 -14.24
CA LYS A 99 -0.44 1.40 -14.46
C LYS A 99 0.17 2.22 -15.61
N ASN A 100 -0.68 2.88 -16.39
CA ASN A 100 -0.24 3.81 -17.44
C ASN A 100 -0.25 5.23 -16.90
N THR A 101 0.70 6.06 -17.35
CA THR A 101 0.70 7.49 -17.07
C THR A 101 -0.35 8.20 -17.92
N SER A 102 -0.65 9.46 -17.60
CA SER A 102 -1.38 10.34 -18.51
C SER A 102 -0.60 10.54 -19.82
N GLY A 103 -1.31 10.83 -20.92
CA GLY A 103 -0.70 11.21 -22.19
C GLY A 103 -0.09 12.62 -22.13
N PHE A 104 1.03 12.81 -22.81
CA PHE A 104 1.69 14.12 -22.98
C PHE A 104 2.09 14.31 -24.45
N ASP A 105 1.71 15.44 -25.03
CA ASP A 105 2.02 15.80 -26.42
C ASP A 105 2.90 17.05 -26.46
N TYR A 106 4.08 16.94 -27.10
CA TYR A 106 4.99 18.07 -27.29
C TYR A 106 4.49 19.06 -28.36
N GLY A 107 3.55 18.66 -29.21
CA GLY A 107 3.09 19.41 -30.37
C GLY A 107 4.18 19.57 -31.44
N SER A 108 3.98 20.53 -32.34
CA SER A 108 4.96 20.90 -33.37
C SER A 108 6.03 21.85 -32.79
N LYS A 109 7.29 21.64 -33.19
CA LYS A 109 8.43 22.52 -32.83
C LYS A 109 9.15 22.95 -34.11
N GLU A 110 9.49 24.23 -34.18
CA GLU A 110 10.21 24.82 -35.29
C GLU A 110 11.68 25.10 -34.92
N THR A 111 12.57 24.98 -35.89
CA THR A 111 13.95 25.46 -35.77
C THR A 111 14.06 26.92 -36.19
N THR A 112 15.15 27.59 -35.85
CA THR A 112 15.43 28.92 -36.40
C THR A 112 15.73 28.82 -37.90
N VAL A 113 15.25 29.81 -38.68
CA VAL A 113 15.46 29.86 -40.13
C VAL A 113 16.85 30.37 -40.44
N PHE A 114 17.55 29.70 -41.36
CA PHE A 114 18.78 30.18 -41.97
C PHE A 114 18.64 30.15 -43.48
N ASP A 115 18.74 31.33 -44.11
CA ASP A 115 18.67 31.49 -45.55
C ASP A 115 20.06 31.80 -46.12
N HIS A 116 20.55 30.94 -47.02
CA HIS A 116 21.81 31.17 -47.72
C HIS A 116 21.69 32.27 -48.80
N GLY A 117 20.47 32.66 -49.15
CA GLY A 117 20.15 33.66 -50.17
C GLY A 117 20.55 33.23 -51.57
N THR A 118 20.46 34.17 -52.51
CA THR A 118 20.98 33.99 -53.88
C THR A 118 22.48 34.28 -53.90
N LYS A 119 23.27 33.41 -54.53
CA LYS A 119 24.70 33.65 -54.76
C LYS A 119 24.92 33.98 -56.24
N GLY A 120 25.69 35.03 -56.50
CA GLY A 120 26.07 35.44 -57.86
C GLY A 120 27.49 35.02 -58.21
N THR A 121 27.74 34.76 -59.49
CA THR A 121 29.11 34.72 -60.02
C THR A 121 29.69 36.14 -60.08
N ASP A 122 31.01 36.26 -60.20
CA ASP A 122 31.60 37.51 -60.63
C ASP A 122 31.21 37.82 -62.09
N VAL A 123 31.32 39.09 -62.45
CA VAL A 123 31.03 39.57 -63.81
C VAL A 123 32.28 39.34 -64.65
N GLN A 124 32.20 38.41 -65.59
CA GLN A 124 33.28 38.07 -66.51
C GLN A 124 32.76 37.95 -67.95
N GLY A 125 33.66 37.66 -68.89
CA GLY A 125 33.30 37.48 -70.29
C GLY A 125 33.47 38.74 -71.15
N HIS A 126 34.09 39.80 -70.62
CA HIS A 126 34.53 40.92 -71.44
C HIS A 126 35.53 40.44 -72.48
N HIS A 127 35.16 40.53 -73.73
CA HIS A 127 36.09 40.30 -74.82
C HIS A 127 35.75 41.19 -76.01
N ALA A 128 36.75 41.42 -76.83
CA ALA A 128 36.63 42.09 -78.11
C ALA A 128 36.98 41.11 -79.22
N HIS A 129 36.36 41.27 -80.38
CA HIS A 129 36.73 40.52 -81.59
C HIS A 129 37.61 41.42 -82.49
N GLY A 130 38.65 40.83 -83.08
CA GLY A 130 39.50 41.53 -84.05
C GLY A 130 38.88 41.58 -85.46
N GLY A 131 39.46 42.40 -86.34
CA GLY A 131 39.11 42.43 -87.77
C GLY A 131 38.25 43.62 -88.20
N VAL A 132 38.14 44.65 -87.36
CA VAL A 132 37.50 45.93 -87.70
C VAL A 132 38.55 47.00 -88.04
N PRO A 133 38.20 48.14 -88.67
CA PRO A 133 39.14 49.24 -88.90
C PRO A 133 39.76 49.80 -87.61
N SER A 134 41.04 50.18 -87.63
CA SER A 134 41.75 50.71 -86.45
C SER A 134 41.28 52.10 -86.02
N ARG A 135 41.05 52.30 -84.71
CA ARG A 135 40.60 53.59 -84.12
C ARG A 135 41.73 54.59 -83.86
N ASN A 136 42.98 54.14 -83.84
CA ASN A 136 44.15 54.96 -83.52
C ASN A 136 44.81 55.57 -84.77
N HIS A 137 44.05 55.73 -85.84
CA HIS A 137 44.54 56.34 -87.07
C HIS A 137 44.53 57.87 -86.93
N PRO A 138 45.58 58.60 -87.36
CA PRO A 138 45.69 60.06 -87.22
C PRO A 138 44.62 60.89 -87.96
N TRP A 139 43.69 60.23 -88.66
CA TRP A 139 42.52 60.85 -89.27
C TRP A 139 41.30 60.41 -88.45
N GLU A 140 40.94 61.17 -87.42
CA GLU A 140 39.75 60.93 -86.59
C GLU A 140 38.51 60.79 -87.50
N ILE A 141 37.95 59.58 -87.62
CA ILE A 141 36.79 59.31 -88.46
C ILE A 141 35.52 59.57 -87.66
N GLY A 142 34.90 60.72 -87.89
CA GLY A 142 33.54 61.06 -87.43
C GLY A 142 32.66 61.51 -88.60
N GLY A 143 31.42 61.01 -88.66
CA GLY A 143 30.41 61.35 -89.68
C GLY A 143 30.26 60.34 -90.82
N ASP A 144 29.25 60.55 -91.68
CA ASP A 144 28.87 59.69 -92.81
C ASP A 144 29.84 59.83 -94.00
N ASN A 145 31.03 59.22 -93.91
CA ASN A 145 32.04 59.24 -94.97
C ASN A 145 32.49 57.82 -95.36
N TRP A 146 32.80 57.59 -96.64
CA TRP A 146 33.21 56.27 -97.16
C TRP A 146 34.72 56.24 -97.41
N THR A 147 35.45 55.36 -96.72
CA THR A 147 36.90 55.18 -96.90
C THR A 147 37.26 53.69 -97.04
N SER A 148 38.28 53.40 -97.86
CA SER A 148 38.78 52.02 -98.04
C SER A 148 39.68 51.61 -96.87
N PHE A 149 39.40 50.44 -96.29
CA PHE A 149 40.14 49.89 -95.15
C PHE A 149 41.46 49.25 -95.57
N ASN A 150 42.52 49.41 -94.76
CA ASN A 150 43.77 48.67 -94.92
C ASN A 150 43.69 47.35 -94.13
N TYR A 151 43.64 46.21 -94.83
CA TYR A 151 43.53 44.88 -94.22
C TYR A 151 44.76 44.46 -93.41
N GLN A 152 45.88 45.20 -93.50
CA GLN A 152 47.11 44.94 -92.74
C GLN A 152 47.14 45.66 -91.38
N GLU A 153 46.24 46.62 -91.13
CA GLU A 153 46.14 47.39 -89.89
C GLU A 153 44.72 47.33 -89.30
N VAL A 154 44.38 46.18 -88.72
CA VAL A 154 43.07 45.95 -88.09
C VAL A 154 43.07 46.39 -86.61
N GLY A 155 41.95 46.96 -86.18
CA GLY A 155 41.60 47.17 -84.78
C GLY A 155 40.73 46.05 -84.21
N ALA A 156 40.32 46.23 -82.96
CA ALA A 156 39.34 45.41 -82.26
C ALA A 156 38.01 46.17 -82.12
N THR A 157 36.90 45.45 -82.02
CA THR A 157 35.64 46.03 -81.58
C THR A 157 35.79 46.62 -80.17
N ASP A 158 34.86 47.45 -79.74
CA ASP A 158 34.73 47.75 -78.32
C ASP A 158 34.44 46.44 -77.57
N GLY A 159 35.04 46.26 -76.39
CA GLY A 159 34.83 45.05 -75.60
C GLY A 159 33.45 45.08 -74.94
N ALA A 160 32.75 43.95 -74.97
CA ALA A 160 31.39 43.82 -74.45
C ALA A 160 31.11 42.37 -74.02
N GLY A 161 29.88 42.08 -73.59
CA GLY A 161 29.42 40.71 -73.27
C GLY A 161 29.64 40.26 -71.82
N GLU A 162 30.13 41.16 -70.98
CA GLU A 162 30.17 40.95 -69.53
C GLU A 162 28.76 40.65 -68.99
N HIS A 163 28.62 39.53 -68.29
CA HIS A 163 27.40 39.21 -67.56
C HIS A 163 27.74 38.34 -66.36
N ALA A 164 26.79 38.28 -65.41
CA ALA A 164 26.83 37.38 -64.28
C ALA A 164 25.59 36.50 -64.26
N HIS A 165 25.69 35.36 -63.61
CA HIS A 165 24.58 34.45 -63.37
C HIS A 165 24.24 34.41 -61.88
N SER A 166 22.96 34.22 -61.59
CA SER A 166 22.50 33.91 -60.24
C SER A 166 22.27 32.40 -60.09
N ILE A 167 22.63 31.87 -58.93
CA ILE A 167 22.41 30.47 -58.58
C ILE A 167 21.45 30.43 -57.37
N TYR A 168 20.29 29.81 -57.57
CA TYR A 168 19.35 29.53 -56.50
C TYR A 168 19.78 28.27 -55.76
N ILE A 169 20.12 28.42 -54.49
CA ILE A 169 20.40 27.28 -53.60
C ILE A 169 19.06 26.89 -52.98
N GLY A 170 18.50 25.78 -53.47
CA GLY A 170 17.12 25.37 -53.20
C GLY A 170 16.80 25.08 -51.74
N GLY A 171 15.49 25.00 -51.46
CA GLY A 171 14.98 24.60 -50.16
C GLY A 171 15.45 23.20 -49.77
N HIS A 172 15.86 23.03 -48.52
CA HIS A 172 16.25 21.75 -47.96
C HIS A 172 15.61 21.58 -46.57
N THR A 173 15.51 20.35 -46.11
CA THR A 173 14.95 20.00 -44.81
C THR A 173 15.90 19.12 -44.03
N HIS A 174 15.90 19.27 -42.71
CA HIS A 174 16.64 18.40 -41.80
C HIS A 174 15.69 17.44 -41.09
N ARG A 175 16.18 16.23 -40.81
CA ARG A 175 15.49 15.27 -39.96
C ARG A 175 16.19 15.23 -38.61
N VAL A 176 15.49 15.62 -37.55
CA VAL A 176 16.01 15.52 -36.18
C VAL A 176 15.41 14.29 -35.49
N VAL A 177 16.26 13.38 -35.04
CA VAL A 177 15.84 12.22 -34.24
C VAL A 177 16.00 12.57 -32.76
N ILE A 178 14.89 12.69 -32.03
CA ILE A 178 14.92 13.04 -30.59
C ILE A 178 15.31 11.83 -29.73
N GLY A 179 14.73 10.65 -30.01
CA GLY A 179 15.01 9.41 -29.29
C GLY A 179 13.99 9.05 -28.22
N ALA A 180 14.23 7.92 -27.55
CA ALA A 180 13.38 7.40 -26.48
C ALA A 180 13.87 7.90 -25.11
N HIS A 181 12.95 7.99 -24.15
CA HIS A 181 13.27 8.29 -22.75
C HIS A 181 12.32 7.53 -21.83
N ASN A 182 12.71 7.42 -20.56
CA ASN A 182 11.94 6.78 -19.50
C ASN A 182 11.93 7.67 -18.24
N HIS A 183 10.89 7.49 -17.44
CA HIS A 183 10.74 8.15 -16.14
C HIS A 183 10.65 7.10 -15.04
N TYR A 184 11.03 7.48 -13.83
CA TYR A 184 10.79 6.71 -12.61
C TYR A 184 9.83 7.49 -11.71
N ILE A 185 9.01 6.76 -10.96
CA ILE A 185 8.09 7.35 -9.98
C ILE A 185 8.30 6.61 -8.67
N ASP A 186 8.70 7.36 -7.64
CA ASP A 186 8.79 6.84 -6.28
C ASP A 186 7.41 6.85 -5.63
N ILE A 187 6.91 5.67 -5.23
CA ILE A 187 5.58 5.51 -4.62
C ILE A 187 5.59 5.79 -3.11
N GLY A 188 6.70 5.51 -2.44
CA GLY A 188 6.86 5.70 -1.00
C GLY A 188 6.28 4.57 -0.12
N ALA A 189 6.45 4.72 1.19
CA ALA A 189 5.94 3.78 2.19
C ALA A 189 4.45 3.99 2.49
N HIS A 190 3.74 2.92 2.83
CA HIS A 190 2.35 2.97 3.28
C HIS A 190 2.09 1.88 4.34
N GLY A 191 0.92 1.93 4.98
CA GLY A 191 0.53 0.97 6.03
C GLY A 191 -0.95 0.59 5.94
N HIS A 192 -1.37 -0.31 6.84
CA HIS A 192 -2.73 -0.84 6.92
C HIS A 192 -3.19 -0.92 8.38
N ASN A 193 -4.49 -0.80 8.60
CA ASN A 193 -5.11 -1.11 9.87
C ASN A 193 -5.52 -2.58 9.89
N VAL A 194 -5.33 -3.24 11.03
CA VAL A 194 -5.75 -4.62 11.25
C VAL A 194 -6.74 -4.66 12.41
N THR A 195 -7.87 -5.33 12.20
CA THR A 195 -8.89 -5.57 13.23
C THR A 195 -8.95 -7.06 13.54
N ILE A 196 -8.83 -7.41 14.81
CA ILE A 196 -9.00 -8.78 15.30
C ILE A 196 -10.37 -8.86 15.95
N ASN A 197 -11.28 -9.63 15.36
CA ASN A 197 -12.64 -9.79 15.88
C ASN A 197 -12.64 -10.73 17.09
N ALA A 198 -13.57 -10.49 18.02
CA ALA A 198 -13.76 -11.35 19.18
C ALA A 198 -14.07 -12.79 18.76
N THR A 199 -13.46 -13.76 19.44
CA THR A 199 -13.68 -15.19 19.22
C THR A 199 -13.78 -15.90 20.56
N GLY A 200 -14.83 -16.71 20.75
CA GLY A 200 -15.04 -17.47 21.97
C GLY A 200 -16.51 -17.69 22.28
N ASN A 201 -16.75 -18.43 23.37
CA ASN A 201 -18.08 -18.62 23.94
C ASN A 201 -18.37 -17.54 25.00
N SER A 202 -19.57 -17.55 25.59
CA SER A 202 -19.93 -16.65 26.70
C SER A 202 -19.14 -16.91 27.98
N GLU A 203 -18.61 -18.12 28.16
CA GLU A 203 -17.83 -18.54 29.33
C GLU A 203 -16.58 -19.33 28.90
N ASN A 204 -15.51 -19.20 29.67
CA ASN A 204 -14.29 -19.99 29.55
C ASN A 204 -14.40 -21.27 30.39
N THR A 205 -14.73 -22.36 29.70
CA THR A 205 -15.02 -23.66 30.33
C THR A 205 -13.90 -24.67 30.14
N VAL A 206 -13.72 -25.54 31.14
CA VAL A 206 -13.08 -26.86 30.96
C VAL A 206 -14.17 -27.93 30.79
N LYS A 207 -13.82 -29.11 30.26
CA LYS A 207 -14.75 -30.25 30.25
C LYS A 207 -15.28 -30.49 31.67
N ASN A 208 -16.59 -30.47 31.83
CA ASN A 208 -17.26 -30.59 33.13
C ASN A 208 -18.57 -31.38 32.99
N VAL A 209 -19.11 -31.82 34.13
CA VAL A 209 -20.42 -32.50 34.24
C VAL A 209 -21.19 -31.81 35.35
N ALA A 210 -22.46 -31.51 35.09
CA ALA A 210 -23.32 -30.82 36.05
C ALA A 210 -23.74 -31.75 37.20
N PHE A 211 -23.50 -31.30 38.43
CA PHE A 211 -24.01 -31.86 39.67
C PHE A 211 -24.63 -30.73 40.49
N ASN A 212 -25.65 -31.04 41.29
CA ASN A 212 -26.18 -30.09 42.25
C ASN A 212 -25.27 -30.04 43.48
N TYR A 213 -24.86 -28.84 43.90
CA TYR A 213 -24.21 -28.71 45.21
C TYR A 213 -25.27 -28.72 46.31
N ILE A 214 -25.16 -29.68 47.22
CA ILE A 214 -25.97 -29.76 48.44
C ILE A 214 -25.09 -29.60 49.69
N VAL A 215 -25.70 -29.24 50.80
CA VAL A 215 -25.03 -29.15 52.11
C VAL A 215 -25.87 -29.82 53.18
N ARG A 216 -25.21 -30.50 54.13
CA ARG A 216 -25.85 -31.09 55.31
C ARG A 216 -26.22 -30.00 56.31
N LEU A 217 -27.42 -30.07 56.88
CA LEU A 217 -27.96 -29.06 57.80
C LEU A 217 -27.58 -29.30 59.27
N ALA A 218 -27.52 -30.56 59.72
CA ALA A 218 -27.27 -30.95 61.12
C ALA A 218 -26.58 -32.33 61.21
#